data_AF-A0A946KPJ0-F1
#
_entry.id   AF-A0A946KPJ0-F1
#
_cell.length_a   1.000
_cell.length_b   1.000
_cell.length_c   1.000
_cell.angle_alpha   90.00
_cell.angle_beta   90.00
_cell.angle_gamma   90.00
#
_symmetry.space_group_name_H-M   'P 1'
#
loop_
_entity.id
_entity.type
_entity.pdbx_description
1 polymer ?
#
loop_
_entity_poly.entity_id
_entity_poly.type
_entity_poly.pdbx_seq_one_letter_code
_entity_poly.pdbx_strand_id
1 'polypeptide(L)' 'GKELNPNTQNKTITEMIFVPSSVEDGAYLLNLQIPAFVSDAAPSRPIIYKINEL' A
#
# COMPACT_ATOMS: atom_id res chain seq x y z
N GLY A 1 -28.69 5.50 -2.22
CA GLY A 1 -27.39 5.17 -1.61
C GLY A 1 -26.34 5.08 -2.69
N LYS A 2 -25.06 5.30 -2.37
CA LYS A 2 -23.97 5.13 -3.35
C LYS A 2 -23.86 3.64 -3.72
N GLU A 3 -23.82 3.34 -5.02
CA GLU A 3 -23.52 2.00 -5.52
C GLU A 3 -22.01 1.77 -5.45
N LEU A 4 -21.57 0.70 -4.77
CA LEU A 4 -20.16 0.36 -4.60
C LEU A 4 -19.71 -0.58 -5.73
N ASN A 5 -18.48 -0.41 -6.21
CA ASN A 5 -17.91 -1.31 -7.21
C ASN A 5 -17.59 -2.67 -6.57
N PRO A 6 -18.24 -3.78 -6.98
CA PRO A 6 -17.99 -5.10 -6.38
C PRO A 6 -16.55 -5.59 -6.62
N ASN A 7 -15.87 -5.10 -7.65
CA ASN A 7 -14.50 -5.50 -8.00
C ASN A 7 -13.43 -4.93 -7.06
N THR A 8 -13.80 -4.09 -6.08
CA THR A 8 -12.86 -3.44 -5.16
C THR A 8 -13.07 -3.80 -3.69
N GLN A 9 -13.93 -4.77 -3.41
CA GLN A 9 -14.34 -5.12 -2.04
C GLN A 9 -13.17 -5.46 -1.10
N ASN A 10 -12.07 -6.01 -1.62
CA ASN A 10 -10.89 -6.40 -0.86
C ASN A 10 -9.63 -5.58 -1.23
N LYS A 11 -9.81 -4.35 -1.70
CA LYS A 11 -8.69 -3.46 -2.07
C LYS A 11 -8.50 -2.38 -1.00
N THR A 12 -7.25 -2.05 -0.72
CA THR A 12 -6.87 -0.94 0.16
C THR A 12 -6.46 0.27 -0.69
N ILE A 13 -6.72 1.47 -0.18
CA ILE A 13 -6.15 2.72 -0.71
C ILE A 13 -5.09 3.20 0.28
N THR A 14 -3.90 3.55 -0.20
CA THR A 14 -2.84 4.17 0.58
C THR A 14 -2.57 5.54 0.00
N GLU A 15 -2.63 6.57 0.84
CA GLU A 15 -2.45 7.97 0.45
C GLU A 15 -1.25 8.57 1.19
N MET A 16 -0.79 9.75 0.74
CA MET A 16 0.30 10.50 1.37
C MET A 16 1.64 9.75 1.46
N ILE A 17 1.90 8.84 0.53
CA ILE A 17 3.22 8.19 0.44
C ILE A 17 4.28 9.20 0.01
N PHE A 18 5.48 9.04 0.53
CA PHE A 18 6.67 9.73 0.06
C PHE A 18 7.67 8.71 -0.46
N VAL A 19 8.18 8.93 -1.66
CA VAL A 19 9.22 8.09 -2.27
C VAL A 19 10.37 9.01 -2.69
N PRO A 20 11.61 8.77 -2.20
CA PRO A 20 12.76 9.54 -2.64
C PRO A 20 13.01 9.37 -4.14
N SER A 21 13.45 10.42 -4.83
CA SER A 21 13.76 10.38 -6.27
C SER A 21 14.91 9.44 -6.65
N SER A 22 15.71 9.01 -5.67
CA SER A 22 16.76 8.01 -5.85
C SER A 22 16.23 6.58 -6.01
N VAL A 23 14.95 6.33 -5.73
CA VAL A 23 14.30 5.02 -5.93
C VAL A 23 13.90 4.91 -7.39
N GLU A 24 14.38 3.87 -8.07
CA GLU A 24 14.07 3.60 -9.47
C GLU A 24 12.67 3.01 -9.62
N ASP A 25 11.98 3.37 -10.71
CA ASP A 25 10.70 2.77 -11.07
C ASP A 25 10.86 1.26 -11.34
N GLY A 26 9.87 0.46 -10.92
CA GLY A 26 9.90 -0.99 -11.12
C GLY A 26 9.03 -1.75 -10.12
N ALA A 27 9.14 -3.07 -10.17
CA ALA A 27 8.47 -3.96 -9.22
C ALA A 27 9.30 -4.12 -7.94
N TYR A 28 8.62 -3.99 -6.80
CA TYR A 28 9.19 -4.18 -5.46
C TYR A 28 8.28 -5.11 -4.65
N LEU A 29 8.85 -5.86 -3.72
CA LEU A 29 8.05 -6.53 -2.69
C LEU A 29 7.59 -5.49 -1.66
N LEU A 30 6.27 -5.39 -1.47
CA LEU A 30 5.67 -4.50 -0.49
C LEU A 30 5.34 -5.26 0.80
N ASN A 31 5.91 -4.79 1.91
CA ASN A 31 5.46 -5.11 3.26
C ASN A 31 4.66 -3.92 3.80
N LEU A 32 3.35 -4.11 3.94
CA LEU A 32 2.44 -3.08 4.45
C LEU A 32 2.10 -3.37 5.91
N GLN A 33 2.64 -2.57 6.83
CA GLN A 33 2.35 -2.70 8.25
C GLN A 33 1.21 -1.77 8.65
N ILE A 34 0.22 -2.30 9.36
CA ILE A 34 -0.95 -1.58 9.86
C ILE A 34 -1.10 -1.86 11.36
N PRO A 35 -1.46 -0.86 12.18
CA PRO A 35 -1.77 -1.05 13.60
C PRO A 35 -2.87 -2.09 13.84
N ALA A 36 -2.79 -2.80 14.97
CA ALA A 36 -3.77 -3.81 15.37
C ALA A 36 -5.02 -3.19 16.04
N PHE A 37 -5.64 -2.21 15.38
CA PHE A 37 -6.93 -1.64 15.80
C PHE A 37 -7.84 -1.41 14.58
N VAL A 38 -9.14 -1.36 14.84
CA VAL A 38 -10.16 -1.11 13.80
C VAL A 38 -10.47 0.39 13.77
N SER A 39 -10.41 0.97 12.58
CA SER A 39 -10.70 2.37 12.30
C SER A 39 -11.21 2.49 10.86
N ASP A 40 -11.81 3.63 10.51
CA ASP A 40 -12.18 3.97 9.13
C ASP A 40 -10.95 4.14 8.24
N ALA A 41 -9.85 4.65 8.82
CA ALA A 41 -8.51 4.66 8.26
C ALA A 41 -7.46 4.44 9.36
N ALA A 42 -6.32 3.85 8.99
CA ALA A 42 -5.19 3.65 9.89
C ALA A 42 -3.88 4.12 9.21
N PRO A 43 -2.96 4.76 9.95
CA PRO A 43 -1.63 5.06 9.41
C PRO A 43 -0.93 3.73 9.06
N SER A 44 -0.25 3.68 7.92
CA SER A 44 0.52 2.51 7.51
C SER A 44 2.00 2.83 7.43
N ARG A 45 2.83 1.78 7.56
CA ARG A 45 4.27 1.85 7.33
C ARG A 45 4.62 0.94 6.14
N PRO A 46 4.59 1.47 4.91
CA PRO A 46 5.00 0.72 3.72
C PRO A 46 6.52 0.57 3.70
N ILE A 47 6.99 -0.66 3.54
CA ILE A 47 8.42 -1.00 3.39
C ILE A 47 8.56 -1.77 2.09
N ILE A 48 9.44 -1.30 1.20
CA ILE A 48 9.70 -1.94 -0.09
C ILE A 48 11.07 -2.62 -0.10
N TYR A 49 11.15 -3.77 -0.77
CA TYR A 49 12.39 -4.49 -1.01
C TYR A 49 12.59 -4.66 -2.52
N LYS A 50 13.81 -4.40 -3.01
CA LYS A 50 14.16 -4.70 -4.40
C LYS A 50 13.96 -6.20 -4.64
N ILE A 51 13.34 -6.53 -5.77
CA ILE A 51 13.26 -7.91 -6.24
C ILE A 51 14.62 -8.23 -6.86
N ASN A 52 15.31 -9.25 -6.34
CA ASN A 52 16.51 -9.78 -6.99
C ASN A 52 16.08 -10.78 -8.06
N GLU A 53 16.63 -10.62 -9.26
CA GLU A 53 16.63 -11.70 -10.25
C GLU A 53 17.69 -12.73 -9.80
N LEU A 54 17.30 -14.00 -9.73
CA LEU A 54 18.18 -15.12 -9.40
C LEU A 54 19.02 -15.54 -10.61
#